data_AF-A0A2V7YMR9-F1
#
_entry.id   AF-A0A2V7YMR9-F1
#
_cell.length_a   1.000
_cell.length_b   1.000
_cell.length_c   1.000
_cell.angle_alpha   90.00
_cell.angle_beta   90.00
_cell.angle_gamma   90.00
#
_symmetry.space_group_name_H-M   'P 1'
#
loop_
_entity.id
_entity.type
_entity.pdbx_description
1 polymer ?
#
loop_
_entity_poly.entity_id
_entity_poly.type
_entity_poly.pdbx_seq_one_letter_code
_entity_poly.pdbx_strand_id
1 'polypeptide(L)'
;MAFPAHIERVFDIFGVPADTKNAIYDLYVSMGEDALEVFGEIAETVDSPANLRPEHCQTVRKRVVERYLTRNHPRWREGQPTASFYRPRALEGRASGLALPLGPIDPKGVADDQPVPEGILMQSRNAHSSGREGTISFDLIPLDLQEAIAIGQAAGQQHTLPGSVGETTGTLDGERALALIWEIQPNVFKPAGERNRNIAKLYRKHRNWHIITLVAALEWLRAKKFRVYILRGEALVATHEVNPEKPVSDTIIKLHNRTVENVTRGLEMILKPANRDDEQLLLDSSLMNVGLFDHVTFSGAAGAIWRTE
;
A
#
# COMPACT_ATOMS: atom_id res chain seq x y z
N MET A 1 -12.95 -20.06 -9.54
CA MET A 1 -12.90 -20.21 -8.08
C MET A 1 -14.27 -19.85 -7.52
N ALA A 2 -14.70 -20.45 -6.42
CA ALA A 2 -16.07 -20.32 -5.91
C ALA A 2 -16.04 -19.86 -4.45
N PHE A 3 -17.15 -19.27 -3.98
CA PHE A 3 -17.32 -18.98 -2.57
C PHE A 3 -17.23 -20.26 -1.72
N PRO A 4 -16.93 -20.13 -0.41
CA PRO A 4 -17.18 -21.21 0.53
C PRO A 4 -18.61 -21.74 0.36
N ALA A 5 -18.78 -23.07 0.38
CA ALA A 5 -20.03 -23.73 0.01
C ALA A 5 -21.27 -23.21 0.77
N HIS A 6 -21.10 -22.76 2.00
CA HIS A 6 -22.21 -22.19 2.77
C HIS A 6 -22.66 -20.82 2.26
N ILE A 7 -21.76 -19.98 1.75
CA ILE A 7 -22.09 -18.68 1.11
C ILE A 7 -22.69 -18.92 -0.27
N GLU A 8 -22.12 -19.83 -1.07
CA GLU A 8 -22.63 -20.15 -2.41
C GLU A 8 -24.11 -20.59 -2.35
N ARG A 9 -24.46 -21.46 -1.39
CA ARG A 9 -25.85 -21.88 -1.17
C ARG A 9 -26.80 -20.72 -0.87
N VAL A 10 -26.35 -19.70 -0.13
CA VAL A 10 -27.18 -18.53 0.17
C VAL A 10 -27.48 -17.77 -1.12
N PHE A 11 -26.46 -17.50 -1.94
CA PHE A 11 -26.67 -16.82 -3.21
C PHE A 11 -27.57 -17.59 -4.17
N ASP A 12 -27.45 -18.92 -4.22
CA ASP A 12 -28.31 -19.76 -5.05
C ASP A 12 -29.77 -19.76 -4.55
N ILE A 13 -30.00 -19.81 -3.24
CA ILE A 13 -31.35 -19.71 -2.64
C ILE A 13 -32.03 -18.38 -3.01
N PHE A 14 -31.29 -17.29 -2.97
CA PHE A 14 -31.82 -15.96 -3.30
C PHE A 14 -31.80 -15.64 -4.80
N GLY A 15 -31.31 -16.55 -5.64
CA GLY A 15 -31.27 -16.39 -7.09
C GLY A 15 -30.35 -15.28 -7.57
N VAL A 16 -29.26 -15.00 -6.85
CA VAL A 16 -28.31 -13.95 -7.22
C VAL A 16 -27.61 -14.29 -8.56
N PRO A 17 -27.65 -13.40 -9.56
CA PRO A 17 -27.05 -13.66 -10.87
C PRO A 17 -25.54 -13.97 -10.82
N ALA A 18 -25.06 -14.84 -11.71
CA ALA A 18 -23.69 -15.35 -11.69
C ALA A 18 -22.62 -14.27 -11.95
N ASP A 19 -22.92 -13.29 -12.81
CA ASP A 19 -22.07 -12.12 -13.05
C ASP A 19 -21.93 -11.25 -11.80
N THR A 20 -23.02 -11.06 -11.05
CA THR A 20 -23.03 -10.37 -9.77
C THR A 20 -22.24 -11.14 -8.72
N LYS A 21 -22.42 -12.47 -8.65
CA LYS A 21 -21.63 -13.36 -7.78
C LYS A 21 -20.13 -13.20 -8.04
N ASN A 22 -19.71 -13.17 -9.30
CA ASN A 22 -18.30 -12.95 -9.65
C ASN A 22 -17.80 -11.56 -9.19
N ALA A 23 -18.60 -10.51 -9.42
CA ALA A 23 -18.23 -9.15 -9.00
C ALA A 23 -18.09 -9.03 -7.47
N ILE A 24 -18.97 -9.65 -6.67
CA ILE A 24 -18.87 -9.64 -5.22
C ILE A 24 -17.78 -10.58 -4.69
N TYR A 25 -17.45 -11.67 -5.41
CA TYR A 25 -16.36 -12.58 -5.04
C TYR A 25 -15.00 -11.87 -5.01
N ASP A 26 -14.72 -11.03 -6.00
CA ASP A 26 -13.48 -10.26 -6.04
C ASP A 26 -13.35 -9.30 -4.84
N LEU A 27 -14.47 -8.72 -4.41
CA LEU A 27 -14.54 -7.85 -3.23
C LEU A 27 -14.39 -8.67 -1.93
N TYR A 28 -15.01 -9.83 -1.85
CA TYR A 28 -14.88 -10.76 -0.72
C TYR A 28 -13.45 -11.25 -0.54
N VAL A 29 -12.77 -11.67 -1.61
CA VAL A 29 -11.38 -12.15 -1.51
C VAL A 29 -10.44 -11.03 -1.02
N SER A 30 -10.70 -9.78 -1.40
CA SER A 30 -9.82 -8.65 -1.07
C SER A 30 -10.11 -8.01 0.29
N MET A 31 -11.38 -7.94 0.70
CA MET A 31 -11.85 -7.21 1.91
C MET A 31 -12.52 -8.12 2.95
N GLY A 32 -12.91 -9.33 2.55
CA GLY A 32 -13.54 -10.35 3.39
C GLY A 32 -15.03 -10.16 3.62
N GLU A 33 -15.48 -10.65 4.78
CA GLU A 33 -16.90 -10.73 5.14
C GLU A 33 -17.60 -9.37 5.21
N ASP A 34 -16.90 -8.29 5.57
CA ASP A 34 -17.44 -6.92 5.57
C ASP A 34 -18.01 -6.55 4.18
N ALA A 35 -17.45 -7.10 3.09
CA ALA A 35 -17.99 -6.91 1.74
C ALA A 35 -19.34 -7.61 1.54
N LEU A 36 -19.52 -8.80 2.13
CA LEU A 36 -20.78 -9.56 2.07
C LEU A 36 -21.87 -8.89 2.92
N GLU A 37 -21.51 -8.37 4.09
CA GLU A 37 -22.44 -7.64 4.96
C GLU A 37 -22.99 -6.39 4.26
N VAL A 38 -22.10 -5.55 3.71
CA VAL A 38 -22.49 -4.36 2.95
C VAL A 38 -23.30 -4.72 1.70
N PHE A 39 -22.95 -5.82 1.03
CA PHE A 39 -23.73 -6.30 -0.11
C PHE A 39 -25.13 -6.77 0.29
N GLY A 40 -25.27 -7.44 1.45
CA GLY A 40 -26.56 -7.83 2.02
C GLY A 40 -27.47 -6.63 2.25
N GLU A 41 -26.94 -5.54 2.82
CA GLU A 41 -27.70 -4.29 3.00
C GLU A 41 -28.15 -3.67 1.68
N ILE A 42 -27.33 -3.77 0.63
CA ILE A 42 -27.74 -3.32 -0.71
C ILE A 42 -28.84 -4.25 -1.26
N ALA A 43 -28.72 -5.56 -1.04
CA ALA A 43 -29.72 -6.54 -1.45
C ALA A 43 -31.09 -6.32 -0.78
N GLU A 44 -31.12 -5.81 0.45
CA GLU A 44 -32.36 -5.42 1.14
C GLU A 44 -33.06 -4.20 0.51
N THR A 45 -32.35 -3.39 -0.27
CA THR A 45 -32.92 -2.21 -0.93
C THR A 45 -33.49 -2.48 -2.33
N VAL A 46 -33.32 -3.68 -2.86
CA VAL A 46 -33.88 -4.09 -4.16
C VAL A 46 -35.10 -4.98 -3.97
N ASP A 47 -36.07 -4.86 -4.88
CA ASP A 47 -37.34 -5.62 -4.79
C ASP A 47 -37.13 -7.15 -4.76
N SER A 48 -36.05 -7.62 -5.38
CA SER A 48 -35.65 -9.03 -5.36
C SER A 48 -34.14 -9.15 -5.56
N PRO A 49 -33.45 -10.02 -4.79
CA PRO A 49 -32.03 -10.32 -5.01
C PRO A 49 -31.71 -10.88 -6.41
N ALA A 50 -32.68 -11.47 -7.10
CA ALA A 50 -32.53 -11.90 -8.49
C ALA A 50 -32.37 -10.73 -9.48
N ASN A 51 -32.73 -9.52 -9.07
CA ASN A 51 -32.55 -8.29 -9.84
C ASN A 51 -31.21 -7.60 -9.56
N LEU A 52 -30.37 -8.16 -8.67
CA LEU A 52 -29.03 -7.66 -8.45
C LEU A 52 -28.19 -7.75 -9.73
N ARG A 53 -27.25 -6.82 -9.84
CA ARG A 53 -26.41 -6.61 -11.02
C ARG A 53 -25.02 -6.19 -10.58
N PRO A 54 -23.97 -6.38 -11.39
CA PRO A 54 -22.61 -5.98 -11.05
C PRO A 54 -22.47 -4.50 -10.64
N GLU A 55 -23.33 -3.60 -11.15
CA GLU A 55 -23.32 -2.18 -10.79
C GLU A 55 -23.61 -1.95 -9.31
N HIS A 56 -24.42 -2.81 -8.68
CA HIS A 56 -24.71 -2.72 -7.24
C HIS A 56 -23.45 -2.98 -6.39
N CYS A 57 -22.49 -3.76 -6.90
CA CYS A 57 -21.22 -4.01 -6.24
C CYS A 57 -20.27 -2.79 -6.27
N GLN A 58 -20.49 -1.81 -7.15
CA GLN A 58 -19.60 -0.64 -7.31
C GLN A 58 -19.52 0.22 -6.04
N THR A 59 -20.60 0.25 -5.25
CA THR A 59 -20.66 1.05 -4.01
C THR A 59 -20.16 0.30 -2.77
N VAL A 60 -20.09 -1.03 -2.83
CA VAL A 60 -19.68 -1.89 -1.70
C VAL A 60 -18.32 -1.46 -1.19
N ARG A 61 -17.31 -1.34 -2.06
CA ARG A 61 -15.95 -0.93 -1.66
C ARG A 61 -15.93 0.37 -0.87
N LYS A 62 -16.65 1.41 -1.35
CA LYS A 62 -16.67 2.73 -0.69
C LYS A 62 -17.28 2.66 0.71
N ARG A 63 -18.36 1.89 0.88
CA ARG A 63 -19.03 1.69 2.17
C ARG A 63 -18.18 0.87 3.13
N VAL A 64 -17.53 -0.20 2.66
CA VAL A 64 -16.61 -1.03 3.48
C VAL A 64 -15.42 -0.18 3.97
N VAL A 65 -14.82 0.63 3.08
CA VAL A 65 -13.75 1.56 3.45
C VAL A 65 -14.20 2.56 4.51
N GLU A 66 -15.36 3.18 4.33
CA GLU A 66 -15.91 4.14 5.28
C GLU A 66 -16.17 3.52 6.65
N ARG A 67 -16.78 2.32 6.70
CA ARG A 67 -17.00 1.57 7.94
C ARG A 67 -15.68 1.23 8.63
N TYR A 68 -14.72 0.72 7.87
CA TYR A 68 -13.41 0.38 8.40
C TYR A 68 -12.71 1.58 9.03
N LEU A 69 -12.69 2.72 8.32
CA LEU A 69 -12.08 3.95 8.82
C LEU A 69 -12.83 4.51 10.04
N THR A 70 -14.16 4.56 9.99
CA THR A 70 -14.98 5.04 11.12
C THR A 70 -14.73 4.22 12.39
N ARG A 71 -14.58 2.90 12.25
CA ARG A 71 -14.30 1.98 13.37
C ARG A 71 -12.87 2.11 13.89
N ASN A 72 -11.87 2.19 13.01
CA ASN A 72 -10.48 1.98 13.37
C ASN A 72 -9.66 3.27 13.53
N HIS A 73 -10.05 4.36 12.85
CA HIS A 73 -9.30 5.61 12.90
C HIS A 73 -9.16 6.20 14.32
N PRO A 74 -10.23 6.25 15.16
CA PRO A 74 -10.07 6.70 16.56
C PRO A 74 -9.09 5.83 17.35
N ARG A 75 -9.12 4.50 17.12
CA ARG A 75 -8.22 3.54 17.77
C ARG A 75 -6.77 3.77 17.36
N TRP A 76 -6.52 4.06 16.08
CA TRP A 76 -5.17 4.39 15.61
C TRP A 76 -4.65 5.70 16.20
N ARG A 77 -5.51 6.71 16.37
CA ARG A 77 -5.13 7.95 17.07
C ARG A 77 -4.71 7.71 18.51
N GLU A 78 -5.28 6.69 19.15
CA GLU A 78 -4.93 6.23 20.49
C GLU A 78 -3.72 5.28 20.52
N GLY A 79 -3.08 5.02 19.37
CA GLY A 79 -1.93 4.12 19.27
C GLY A 79 -2.29 2.63 19.33
N GLN A 80 -3.56 2.26 19.12
CA GLN A 80 -4.00 0.87 19.18
C GLN A 80 -3.86 0.16 17.82
N PRO A 81 -3.20 -1.02 17.77
CA PRO A 81 -3.20 -1.90 16.60
C PRO A 81 -4.59 -2.35 16.18
N THR A 82 -4.81 -2.54 14.88
CA THR A 82 -6.02 -3.17 14.35
C THR A 82 -5.70 -4.21 13.28
N ALA A 83 -6.69 -5.06 12.96
CA ALA A 83 -6.68 -5.81 11.71
C ALA A 83 -6.50 -4.85 10.52
N SER A 84 -5.70 -5.26 9.53
CA SER A 84 -5.59 -4.56 8.24
C SER A 84 -6.88 -4.74 7.44
N PHE A 85 -7.17 -3.77 6.57
CA PHE A 85 -8.30 -3.81 5.66
C PHE A 85 -8.18 -4.91 4.61
N TYR A 86 -6.98 -5.05 4.04
CA TYR A 86 -6.74 -6.02 2.98
C TYR A 86 -6.45 -7.39 3.55
N ARG A 87 -6.96 -8.40 2.86
CA ARG A 87 -6.74 -9.80 3.18
C ARG A 87 -5.78 -10.42 2.16
N PRO A 88 -4.79 -11.24 2.59
CA PRO A 88 -3.92 -11.95 1.67
C PRO A 88 -4.71 -12.88 0.76
N ARG A 89 -4.48 -12.78 -0.56
CA ARG A 89 -5.16 -13.65 -1.55
C ARG A 89 -4.84 -15.13 -1.33
N ALA A 90 -3.61 -15.44 -0.92
CA ALA A 90 -3.19 -16.80 -0.61
C ALA A 90 -4.01 -17.45 0.53
N LEU A 91 -4.66 -16.63 1.35
CA LEU A 91 -5.55 -17.08 2.42
C LEU A 91 -7.03 -16.91 2.06
N GLU A 92 -7.36 -16.60 0.80
CA GLU A 92 -8.73 -16.50 0.27
C GLU A 92 -9.65 -15.62 1.13
N GLY A 93 -9.13 -14.51 1.67
CA GLY A 93 -9.92 -13.63 2.52
C GLY A 93 -10.19 -14.17 3.94
N ARG A 94 -9.51 -15.22 4.41
CA ARG A 94 -9.75 -15.81 5.74
C ARG A 94 -9.06 -15.09 6.90
N ALA A 95 -7.96 -14.38 6.63
CA ALA A 95 -7.25 -13.62 7.65
C ALA A 95 -6.94 -12.21 7.15
N SER A 96 -6.99 -11.24 8.05
CA SER A 96 -6.49 -9.89 7.80
C SER A 96 -5.02 -9.78 8.18
N GLY A 97 -4.26 -8.92 7.49
CA GLY A 97 -2.96 -8.45 7.98
C GLY A 97 -3.10 -7.62 9.27
N LEU A 98 -2.03 -6.91 9.64
CA LEU A 98 -2.03 -6.01 10.81
C LEU A 98 -1.71 -4.58 10.39
N ALA A 99 -2.42 -3.61 10.96
CA ALA A 99 -2.16 -2.18 10.86
C ALA A 99 -1.75 -1.65 12.24
N LEU A 100 -0.54 -1.10 12.31
CA LEU A 100 0.15 -0.71 13.53
C LEU A 100 0.45 0.79 13.52
N PRO A 101 -0.21 1.62 14.34
CA PRO A 101 0.19 3.01 14.48
C PRO A 101 1.59 3.08 15.11
N LEU A 102 2.50 3.84 14.49
CA LEU A 102 3.89 3.98 14.91
C LEU A 102 4.10 5.08 15.96
N GLY A 103 3.07 5.87 16.26
CA GLY A 103 3.17 7.06 17.10
C GLY A 103 3.77 8.26 16.34
N PRO A 104 4.16 9.34 17.06
CA PRO A 104 4.75 10.50 16.43
C PRO A 104 6.14 10.17 15.88
N ILE A 105 6.40 10.59 14.64
CA ILE A 105 7.75 10.59 14.05
C ILE A 105 8.14 12.04 13.86
N ASP A 106 9.31 12.40 14.39
CA ASP A 106 9.86 13.73 14.25
C ASP A 106 10.83 13.72 13.07
N PRO A 107 10.47 14.30 11.90
CA PRO A 107 11.31 14.28 10.71
C PRO A 107 12.47 15.28 10.80
N LYS A 108 13.15 15.33 11.96
CA LYS A 108 14.25 16.25 12.26
C LYS A 108 15.24 16.25 11.10
N GLY A 109 15.56 17.45 10.62
CA GLY A 109 16.64 17.62 9.65
C GLY A 109 16.32 17.24 8.20
N VAL A 110 15.08 16.85 7.86
CA VAL A 110 14.73 16.64 6.45
C VAL A 110 14.34 17.97 5.80
N ALA A 111 15.27 18.53 5.03
CA ALA A 111 15.11 19.78 4.30
C ALA A 111 14.15 19.61 3.12
N ASP A 112 12.90 20.04 3.30
CA ASP A 112 12.02 20.44 2.21
C ASP A 112 11.34 21.75 2.61
N ASP A 113 11.05 22.62 1.65
CA ASP A 113 10.53 23.99 1.88
C ASP A 113 9.08 24.01 2.37
N GLN A 114 8.55 22.85 2.77
CA GLN A 114 7.13 22.60 2.96
C GLN A 114 6.91 21.89 4.29
N PRO A 115 5.81 22.23 4.99
CA PRO A 115 5.58 21.71 6.33
C PRO A 115 5.40 20.20 6.32
N VAL A 116 5.83 19.59 7.42
CA VAL A 116 5.57 18.19 7.73
C VAL A 116 4.06 17.95 7.74
N PRO A 117 3.53 17.00 6.97
CA PRO A 117 2.11 16.71 6.95
C PRO A 117 1.66 16.10 8.27
N GLU A 118 0.56 16.61 8.81
CA GLU A 118 -0.08 16.03 10.00
C GLU A 118 -0.80 14.73 9.63
N GLY A 119 -0.51 13.65 10.35
CA GLY A 119 -1.17 12.37 10.14
C GLY A 119 -0.81 11.33 11.19
N ILE A 120 -1.45 10.17 11.07
CA ILE A 120 -1.15 8.95 11.80
C ILE A 120 -0.24 8.12 10.91
N LEU A 121 0.99 7.87 11.35
CA LEU A 121 1.90 6.97 10.67
C LEU A 121 1.56 5.55 11.02
N MET A 122 1.35 4.74 10.00
CA MET A 122 0.93 3.36 10.13
C MET A 122 2.00 2.48 9.52
N GLN A 123 2.44 1.47 10.26
CA GLN A 123 3.14 0.33 9.70
C GLN A 123 2.11 -0.73 9.36
N SER A 124 2.23 -1.35 8.20
CA SER A 124 1.35 -2.42 7.81
C SER A 124 2.14 -3.61 7.24
N ARG A 125 1.73 -4.83 7.62
CA ARG A 125 2.32 -6.07 7.11
C ARG A 125 1.31 -6.79 6.25
N ASN A 126 1.71 -7.23 5.07
CA ASN A 126 0.85 -7.95 4.12
C ASN A 126 -0.44 -7.17 3.78
N ALA A 127 -0.39 -5.85 3.85
CA ALA A 127 -1.56 -4.98 3.80
C ALA A 127 -1.70 -4.23 2.46
N HIS A 128 -0.92 -4.61 1.45
CA HIS A 128 -1.11 -4.12 0.10
C HIS A 128 -2.15 -4.92 -0.66
N SER A 129 -2.62 -4.33 -1.78
CA SER A 129 -3.31 -5.10 -2.82
C SER A 129 -2.56 -6.41 -3.10
N SER A 130 -3.28 -7.54 -3.08
CA SER A 130 -2.79 -8.93 -3.19
C SER A 130 -2.14 -9.56 -1.94
N GLY A 131 -1.75 -8.77 -0.93
CA GLY A 131 -1.24 -9.24 0.36
C GLY A 131 -0.04 -10.18 0.24
N ARG A 132 0.95 -9.81 -0.59
CA ARG A 132 2.18 -10.57 -0.78
C ARG A 132 2.93 -10.70 0.54
N GLU A 133 3.28 -11.94 0.89
CA GLU A 133 4.03 -12.26 2.09
C GLU A 133 5.41 -11.57 2.09
N GLY A 134 5.86 -11.13 3.27
CA GLY A 134 7.15 -10.46 3.43
C GLY A 134 7.13 -8.97 3.08
N THR A 135 5.99 -8.42 2.63
CA THR A 135 5.87 -6.99 2.36
C THR A 135 5.67 -6.18 3.63
N ILE A 136 6.29 -5.00 3.64
CA ILE A 136 6.14 -3.99 4.67
C ILE A 136 5.74 -2.65 4.02
N SER A 137 4.74 -1.98 4.60
CA SER A 137 4.39 -0.60 4.28
C SER A 137 4.55 0.32 5.47
N PHE A 138 4.79 1.59 5.15
CA PHE A 138 4.70 2.74 6.02
C PHE A 138 3.76 3.75 5.36
N ASP A 139 2.52 3.81 5.82
CA ASP A 139 1.45 4.66 5.32
C ASP A 139 1.30 5.92 6.16
N LEU A 140 0.84 7.01 5.54
CA LEU A 140 0.38 8.21 6.25
C LEU A 140 -1.14 8.38 6.08
N ILE A 141 -1.88 8.27 7.18
CA ILE A 141 -3.32 8.53 7.22
C ILE A 141 -3.56 9.95 7.76
N PRO A 142 -4.42 10.80 7.18
CA PRO A 142 -4.75 12.09 7.78
C PRO A 142 -5.29 11.97 9.21
N LEU A 143 -4.97 12.95 10.07
CA LEU A 143 -5.54 13.04 11.42
C LEU A 143 -7.05 13.31 11.42
N ASP A 144 -7.58 13.92 10.36
CA ASP A 144 -9.00 14.15 10.20
C ASP A 144 -9.66 12.93 9.53
N LEU A 145 -10.67 12.36 10.20
CA LEU A 145 -11.38 11.18 9.72
C LEU A 145 -12.10 11.44 8.39
N GLN A 146 -12.67 12.63 8.19
CA GLN A 146 -13.39 12.94 6.95
C GLN A 146 -12.43 13.07 5.77
N GLU A 147 -11.23 13.60 5.99
CA GLU A 147 -10.15 13.59 4.98
C GLU A 147 -9.73 12.17 4.64
N ALA A 148 -9.52 11.31 5.66
CA ALA A 148 -9.17 9.89 5.44
C ALA A 148 -10.28 9.14 4.68
N ILE A 149 -11.55 9.33 5.03
CA ILE A 149 -12.69 8.72 4.32
C ILE A 149 -12.73 9.22 2.87
N ALA A 150 -12.60 10.53 2.64
CA ALA A 150 -12.62 11.10 1.30
C ALA A 150 -11.51 10.51 0.41
N ILE A 151 -10.31 10.36 0.94
CA ILE A 151 -9.20 9.70 0.25
C ILE A 151 -9.53 8.23 -0.01
N GLY A 152 -9.96 7.48 1.00
CA GLY A 152 -10.27 6.05 0.87
C GLY A 152 -11.40 5.76 -0.14
N GLN A 153 -12.34 6.68 -0.31
CA GLN A 153 -13.44 6.57 -1.28
C GLN A 153 -13.07 7.06 -2.69
N ALA A 154 -11.93 7.73 -2.87
CA ALA A 154 -11.52 8.26 -4.16
C ALA A 154 -11.34 7.13 -5.20
N ALA A 155 -11.88 7.33 -6.40
CA ALA A 155 -11.79 6.36 -7.48
C ALA A 155 -10.32 6.12 -7.89
N GLY A 156 -9.91 4.86 -7.93
CA GLY A 156 -8.55 4.44 -8.29
C GLY A 156 -8.21 3.06 -7.71
N GLN A 157 -7.17 2.43 -8.27
CA GLN A 157 -6.52 1.31 -7.61
C GLN A 157 -5.78 1.88 -6.39
N GLN A 158 -6.24 1.56 -5.19
CA GLN A 158 -5.52 1.88 -3.96
C GLN A 158 -4.86 0.58 -3.53
N HIS A 159 -3.53 0.56 -3.51
CA HIS A 159 -2.74 -0.53 -2.94
C HIS A 159 -2.18 -0.17 -1.56
N THR A 160 -2.41 1.06 -1.10
CA THR A 160 -2.15 1.56 0.26
C THR A 160 -3.26 1.19 1.24
N LEU A 161 -3.00 1.31 2.55
CA LEU A 161 -4.07 1.25 3.56
C LEU A 161 -5.21 2.25 3.22
N PRO A 162 -6.48 1.90 3.49
CA PRO A 162 -7.58 2.82 3.20
C PRO A 162 -7.37 4.17 3.88
N GLY A 163 -7.60 5.25 3.13
CA GLY A 163 -7.45 6.63 3.61
C GLY A 163 -6.01 7.14 3.67
N SER A 164 -5.02 6.32 3.26
CA SER A 164 -3.63 6.72 3.16
C SER A 164 -3.39 7.71 2.02
N VAL A 165 -2.68 8.80 2.31
CA VAL A 165 -2.25 9.79 1.29
C VAL A 165 -1.06 9.28 0.46
N GLY A 166 -0.45 8.17 0.86
CA GLY A 166 0.71 7.57 0.22
C GLY A 166 1.55 6.80 1.24
N GLU A 167 2.52 6.05 0.71
CA GLU A 167 3.29 5.09 1.49
C GLU A 167 4.73 4.93 1.00
N THR A 168 5.58 4.39 1.88
CA THR A 168 6.85 3.78 1.52
C THR A 168 6.79 2.28 1.78
N THR A 169 7.19 1.47 0.82
CA THR A 169 7.01 0.01 0.81
C THR A 169 8.28 -0.72 0.42
N GLY A 170 8.36 -1.95 0.92
CA GLY A 170 9.47 -2.83 0.68
C GLY A 170 9.16 -4.29 0.97
N THR A 171 10.18 -5.11 0.80
CA THR A 171 10.18 -6.52 1.20
C THR A 171 11.17 -6.71 2.34
N LEU A 172 10.91 -7.66 3.24
CA LEU A 172 11.80 -8.06 4.32
C LEU A 172 12.20 -9.54 4.21
N ASP A 173 13.47 -9.81 4.47
CA ASP A 173 14.00 -11.12 4.80
C ASP A 173 14.39 -11.07 6.28
N GLY A 174 13.48 -11.57 7.12
CA GLY A 174 13.65 -11.55 8.57
C GLY A 174 14.76 -12.48 9.06
N GLU A 175 15.07 -13.55 8.34
CA GLU A 175 16.09 -14.53 8.74
C GLU A 175 17.50 -13.94 8.56
N ARG A 176 17.71 -13.21 7.47
CA ARG A 176 18.98 -12.55 7.16
C ARG A 176 19.06 -11.11 7.64
N ALA A 177 17.99 -10.59 8.25
CA ALA A 177 17.85 -9.18 8.63
C ALA A 177 18.12 -8.21 7.47
N LEU A 178 17.60 -8.53 6.28
CA LEU A 178 17.72 -7.71 5.08
C LEU A 178 16.38 -7.06 4.74
N ALA A 179 16.42 -5.82 4.25
CA ALA A 179 15.24 -5.09 3.81
C ALA A 179 15.53 -4.44 2.46
N LEU A 180 14.57 -4.51 1.54
CA LEU A 180 14.62 -3.82 0.25
C LEU A 180 13.41 -2.90 0.14
N ILE A 181 13.64 -1.59 0.20
CA ILE A 181 12.63 -0.57 -0.09
C ILE A 181 12.60 -0.36 -1.61
N TRP A 182 11.44 -0.55 -2.23
CA TRP A 182 11.30 -0.49 -3.69
C TRP A 182 10.24 0.49 -4.19
N GLU A 183 9.41 1.05 -3.30
CA GLU A 183 8.44 2.08 -3.64
C GLU A 183 8.38 3.11 -2.51
N ILE A 184 8.78 4.35 -2.79
CA ILE A 184 8.77 5.49 -1.83
C ILE A 184 7.75 6.53 -2.25
N GLN A 185 7.48 6.51 -3.54
CA GLN A 185 6.39 7.20 -4.15
C GLN A 185 5.65 6.19 -4.99
N PRO A 186 4.58 5.56 -4.49
CA PRO A 186 3.65 4.97 -5.40
C PRO A 186 3.37 5.94 -6.53
N ASN A 187 3.09 5.38 -7.70
CA ASN A 187 2.12 6.00 -8.58
C ASN A 187 0.86 6.21 -7.73
N VAL A 188 0.81 7.29 -6.94
CA VAL A 188 -0.41 7.86 -6.44
C VAL A 188 -1.10 8.18 -7.72
N PHE A 189 -1.96 7.26 -8.13
CA PHE A 189 -2.94 7.48 -9.15
C PHE A 189 -3.81 8.60 -8.58
N LYS A 190 -3.32 9.84 -8.68
CA LYS A 190 -4.16 11.01 -8.80
C LYS A 190 -4.99 10.64 -10.01
N PRO A 191 -6.29 10.37 -9.87
CA PRO A 191 -7.07 9.88 -10.98
C PRO A 191 -6.90 10.85 -12.14
N ALA A 192 -6.07 10.46 -13.11
CA ALA A 192 -5.67 11.36 -14.18
C ALA A 192 -6.88 11.73 -15.06
N GLY A 193 -7.98 10.97 -14.93
CA GLY A 193 -9.24 11.17 -15.63
C GLY A 193 -10.33 11.91 -14.84
N GLU A 194 -10.32 11.89 -13.50
CA GLU A 194 -11.34 12.59 -12.71
C GLU A 194 -10.71 13.76 -11.97
N ARG A 195 -10.95 14.97 -12.48
CA ARG A 195 -10.58 16.24 -11.83
C ARG A 195 -11.35 16.45 -10.53
N ASN A 196 -11.25 15.53 -9.56
CA ASN A 196 -11.80 15.70 -8.24
C ASN A 196 -10.92 16.72 -7.48
N ARG A 197 -11.28 18.01 -7.64
CA ARG A 197 -10.56 19.15 -7.06
C ARG A 197 -10.42 19.04 -5.55
N ASN A 198 -11.40 18.41 -4.88
CA ASN A 198 -11.39 18.21 -3.44
C ASN A 198 -10.28 17.23 -3.03
N ILE A 199 -10.21 16.07 -3.69
CA ILE A 199 -9.15 15.09 -3.46
C ILE A 199 -7.77 15.67 -3.81
N ALA A 200 -7.66 16.42 -4.90
CA ALA A 200 -6.41 17.11 -5.24
C ALA A 200 -5.99 18.18 -4.22
N LYS A 201 -6.93 18.80 -3.50
CA LYS A 201 -6.63 19.70 -2.38
C LYS A 201 -6.08 18.92 -1.18
N LEU A 202 -6.65 17.76 -0.87
CA LEU A 202 -6.16 16.88 0.21
C LEU A 202 -4.74 16.37 -0.07
N TYR A 203 -4.46 15.84 -1.26
CA TYR A 203 -3.09 15.43 -1.61
C TYR A 203 -2.08 16.59 -1.61
N ARG A 204 -2.51 17.83 -1.90
CA ARG A 204 -1.64 19.01 -1.78
C ARG A 204 -1.39 19.40 -0.33
N LYS A 205 -2.38 19.27 0.54
CA LYS A 205 -2.23 19.46 1.99
C LYS A 205 -1.16 18.51 2.56
N HIS A 206 -1.13 17.28 2.05
CA HIS A 206 -0.24 16.22 2.53
C HIS A 206 0.96 15.93 1.63
N ARG A 207 1.35 16.86 0.74
CA ARG A 207 2.33 16.65 -0.35
C ARG A 207 3.68 16.05 0.05
N ASN A 208 4.10 16.21 1.30
CA ASN A 208 5.36 15.70 1.84
C ASN A 208 5.26 14.32 2.50
N TRP A 209 4.16 13.58 2.26
CA TRP A 209 3.97 12.22 2.81
C TRP A 209 5.12 11.27 2.45
N HIS A 210 5.71 11.41 1.27
CA HIS A 210 6.79 10.55 0.77
C HIS A 210 8.08 10.70 1.58
N ILE A 211 8.34 11.91 2.11
CA ILE A 211 9.44 12.15 3.04
C ILE A 211 9.17 11.44 4.36
N ILE A 212 7.99 11.65 4.94
CA ILE A 212 7.68 11.14 6.29
C ILE A 212 7.59 9.63 6.33
N THR A 213 6.97 9.02 5.32
CA THR A 213 6.86 7.57 5.20
C THR A 213 8.23 6.91 5.00
N LEU A 214 9.14 7.54 4.25
CA LEU A 214 10.52 7.05 4.12
C LEU A 214 11.31 7.21 5.41
N VAL A 215 11.21 8.36 6.09
CA VAL A 215 11.83 8.55 7.41
C VAL A 215 11.37 7.45 8.37
N ALA A 216 10.05 7.24 8.45
CA ALA A 216 9.44 6.20 9.26
C ALA A 216 10.03 4.81 8.94
N ALA A 217 10.14 4.48 7.65
CA ALA A 217 10.67 3.22 7.20
C ALA A 217 12.13 3.02 7.63
N LEU A 218 12.99 4.01 7.37
CA LEU A 218 14.42 3.91 7.66
C LEU A 218 14.70 3.89 9.16
N GLU A 219 14.05 4.73 9.95
CA GLU A 219 14.20 4.71 11.40
C GLU A 219 13.71 3.40 12.01
N TRP A 220 12.56 2.89 11.56
CA TRP A 220 12.02 1.62 12.04
C TRP A 220 12.96 0.45 11.70
N LEU A 221 13.44 0.38 10.45
CA LEU A 221 14.36 -0.67 9.99
C LEU A 221 15.69 -0.62 10.73
N ARG A 222 16.24 0.58 10.93
CA ARG A 222 17.48 0.80 11.70
C ARG A 222 17.30 0.38 13.16
N ALA A 223 16.19 0.74 13.80
CA ALA A 223 15.88 0.33 15.17
C ALA A 223 15.76 -1.20 15.30
N LYS A 224 15.33 -1.87 14.23
CA LYS A 224 15.25 -3.34 14.14
C LYS A 224 16.54 -4.00 13.62
N LYS A 225 17.60 -3.22 13.37
CA LYS A 225 18.92 -3.67 12.91
C LYS A 225 18.90 -4.39 11.55
N PHE A 226 17.98 -4.02 10.67
CA PHE A 226 18.01 -4.50 9.30
C PHE A 226 19.14 -3.82 8.53
N ARG A 227 19.80 -4.57 7.65
CA ARG A 227 20.58 -3.98 6.56
C ARG A 227 19.61 -3.52 5.48
N VAL A 228 19.64 -2.23 5.16
CA VAL A 228 18.63 -1.62 4.31
C VAL A 228 19.20 -1.32 2.93
N TYR A 229 18.50 -1.83 1.93
CA TYR A 229 18.69 -1.55 0.52
C TYR A 229 17.52 -0.72 0.01
N ILE A 230 17.80 0.21 -0.90
CA ILE A 230 16.80 1.06 -1.53
C ILE A 230 16.98 0.98 -3.03
N LEU A 231 15.90 0.66 -3.74
CA LEU A 231 15.88 0.69 -5.19
C LEU A 231 16.14 2.10 -5.72
N ARG A 232 16.97 2.20 -6.74
CA ARG A 232 17.24 3.45 -7.45
C ARG A 232 16.10 3.77 -8.41
N GLY A 233 15.86 5.06 -8.64
CA GLY A 233 14.81 5.53 -9.54
C GLY A 233 14.95 4.95 -10.95
N GLU A 234 16.18 4.79 -11.43
CA GLU A 234 16.51 4.21 -12.74
C GLU A 234 16.06 2.75 -12.89
N ALA A 235 15.95 2.02 -11.78
CA ALA A 235 15.53 0.61 -11.77
C ALA A 235 14.04 0.43 -11.44
N LEU A 236 13.27 1.50 -11.24
CA LEU A 236 11.82 1.44 -11.01
C LEU A 236 11.11 0.69 -12.14
N VAL A 237 11.54 0.85 -13.40
CA VAL A 237 10.92 0.15 -14.53
C VAL A 237 11.03 -1.37 -14.41
N ALA A 238 12.11 -1.88 -13.81
CA ALA A 238 12.30 -3.32 -13.60
C ALA A 238 11.42 -3.89 -12.47
N THR A 239 11.00 -3.05 -11.51
CA THR A 239 10.08 -3.45 -10.42
C THR A 239 8.61 -3.17 -10.74
N HIS A 240 8.32 -2.22 -11.62
CA HIS A 240 6.97 -1.83 -12.00
C HIS A 240 6.30 -2.89 -12.91
N GLU A 241 5.82 -3.97 -12.31
CA GLU A 241 4.97 -4.97 -12.97
C GLU A 241 3.56 -4.44 -13.34
N VAL A 242 3.22 -3.19 -12.95
CA VAL A 242 1.81 -2.77 -12.84
C VAL A 242 1.29 -1.94 -14.03
N ASN A 243 2.12 -1.41 -14.93
CA ASN A 243 1.57 -0.76 -16.13
C ASN A 243 2.60 -0.55 -17.26
N PRO A 244 2.82 -1.54 -18.16
CA PRO A 244 3.72 -1.37 -19.30
C PRO A 244 3.29 -0.24 -20.26
N GLU A 245 2.03 0.21 -20.21
CA GLU A 245 1.52 1.30 -21.05
C GLU A 245 1.89 2.70 -20.52
N LYS A 246 2.43 2.82 -19.30
CA LYS A 246 2.84 4.09 -18.69
C LYS A 246 4.28 3.99 -18.17
N PRO A 247 5.29 4.25 -19.01
CA PRO A 247 6.68 4.18 -18.59
C PRO A 247 6.98 5.19 -17.48
N VAL A 248 7.91 4.82 -16.58
CA VAL A 248 8.41 5.71 -15.52
C VAL A 248 9.13 6.89 -16.19
N SER A 249 8.60 8.10 -16.02
CA SER A 249 9.20 9.31 -16.59
C SER A 249 10.45 9.76 -15.82
N ASP A 250 11.37 10.46 -16.48
CA ASP A 250 12.55 11.09 -15.85
C ASP A 250 12.21 11.96 -14.63
N THR A 251 11.02 12.58 -14.64
CA THR A 251 10.54 13.40 -13.52
C THR A 251 10.29 12.54 -12.27
N ILE A 252 9.74 11.33 -12.44
CA ILE A 252 9.50 10.39 -11.34
C ILE A 252 10.85 9.87 -10.82
N ILE A 253 11.76 9.50 -11.73
CA ILE A 253 13.12 9.04 -11.37
C ILE A 253 13.86 10.10 -10.53
N LYS A 254 13.89 11.35 -11.02
CA LYS A 254 14.55 12.46 -10.31
C LYS A 254 13.91 12.76 -8.97
N LEU A 255 12.58 12.72 -8.88
CA LEU A 255 11.86 12.98 -7.63
C LEU A 255 12.12 11.87 -6.61
N HIS A 256 12.11 10.61 -7.02
CA HIS A 256 12.46 9.46 -6.19
C HIS A 256 13.88 9.59 -5.65
N ASN A 257 14.87 9.75 -6.54
CA ASN A 257 16.28 9.85 -6.16
C ASN A 257 16.54 11.03 -5.22
N ARG A 258 15.98 12.21 -5.52
CA ARG A 258 16.08 13.39 -4.64
C ARG A 258 15.45 13.14 -3.27
N THR A 259 14.30 12.46 -3.22
CA THR A 259 13.65 12.13 -1.94
C THR A 259 14.56 11.25 -1.09
N VAL A 260 15.09 10.18 -1.69
CA VAL A 260 15.99 9.24 -1.01
C VAL A 260 17.22 9.98 -0.48
N GLU A 261 17.93 10.72 -1.34
CA GLU A 261 19.12 11.46 -0.97
C GLU A 261 18.87 12.49 0.15
N ASN A 262 17.76 13.22 0.07
CA ASN A 262 17.41 14.22 1.08
C ASN A 262 17.10 13.57 2.43
N VAL A 263 16.30 12.50 2.44
CA VAL A 263 15.93 11.81 3.68
C VAL A 263 17.14 11.12 4.30
N THR A 264 17.93 10.37 3.53
CA THR A 264 19.12 9.70 4.08
C THR A 264 20.13 10.70 4.60
N ARG A 265 20.33 11.83 3.91
CA ARG A 265 21.20 12.91 4.42
C ARG A 265 20.68 13.49 5.72
N GLY A 266 19.37 13.74 5.82
CA GLY A 266 18.73 14.23 7.05
C GLY A 266 18.85 13.26 8.23
N LEU A 267 18.88 11.96 7.94
CA LEU A 267 19.08 10.89 8.92
C LEU A 267 20.57 10.53 9.16
N GLU A 268 21.49 11.32 8.62
CA GLU A 268 22.95 11.11 8.70
C GLU A 268 23.41 9.73 8.17
N MET A 269 22.66 9.17 7.22
CA MET A 269 22.97 7.91 6.56
C MET A 269 23.77 8.14 5.27
N ILE A 270 24.67 7.21 4.97
CA ILE A 270 25.48 7.24 3.75
C ILE A 270 24.84 6.32 2.71
N LEU A 271 24.51 6.88 1.55
CA LEU A 271 24.11 6.11 0.37
C LEU A 271 25.35 5.66 -0.40
N LYS A 272 25.45 4.35 -0.64
CA LYS A 272 26.45 3.78 -1.54
C LYS A 272 25.78 2.87 -2.56
N PRO A 273 26.31 2.75 -3.79
CA PRO A 273 25.92 1.65 -4.66
C PRO A 273 26.13 0.30 -3.95
N ALA A 274 25.23 -0.65 -4.16
CA ALA A 274 25.41 -2.03 -3.73
C ALA A 274 26.71 -2.60 -4.32
N ASN A 275 27.50 -3.29 -3.51
CA ASN A 275 28.72 -3.96 -3.96
C ASN A 275 28.44 -5.44 -4.34
N ARG A 276 29.49 -6.20 -4.66
CA ARG A 276 29.35 -7.62 -5.03
C ARG A 276 28.84 -8.51 -3.88
N ASP A 277 29.24 -8.21 -2.65
CA ASP A 277 28.78 -8.97 -1.48
C ASP A 277 27.29 -8.70 -1.22
N ASP A 278 26.85 -7.45 -1.40
CA ASP A 278 25.43 -7.06 -1.33
C ASP A 278 24.62 -7.74 -2.43
N GLU A 279 25.14 -7.80 -3.65
CA GLU A 279 24.50 -8.47 -4.78
C GLU A 279 24.25 -9.95 -4.49
N GLN A 280 25.26 -10.66 -3.99
CA GLN A 280 25.12 -12.07 -3.61
C GLN A 280 24.05 -12.24 -2.52
N LEU A 281 24.06 -11.40 -1.49
CA LEU A 281 23.06 -11.46 -0.42
C LEU A 281 21.63 -11.21 -0.94
N LEU A 282 21.47 -10.26 -1.87
CA LEU A 282 20.18 -9.95 -2.47
C LEU A 282 19.68 -11.11 -3.33
N LEU A 283 20.54 -11.70 -4.17
CA LEU A 283 20.21 -12.85 -5.02
C LEU A 283 19.86 -14.12 -4.22
N ASP A 284 20.49 -14.30 -3.05
CA ASP A 284 20.20 -15.44 -2.16
C ASP A 284 18.94 -15.24 -1.30
N SER A 285 18.33 -14.04 -1.35
CA SER A 285 17.14 -13.66 -0.58
C SER A 285 15.86 -13.65 -1.43
N SER A 286 14.70 -13.67 -0.77
CA SER A 286 13.39 -13.53 -1.42
C SER A 286 12.91 -12.07 -1.53
N LEU A 287 13.82 -11.10 -1.43
CA LEU A 287 13.47 -9.67 -1.36
C LEU A 287 12.97 -9.10 -2.69
N MET A 288 13.53 -9.56 -3.80
CA MET A 288 13.28 -9.01 -5.13
C MET A 288 12.04 -9.67 -5.77
N ASN A 289 11.31 -8.90 -6.57
CA ASN A 289 10.38 -9.50 -7.53
C ASN A 289 11.16 -10.10 -8.71
N VAL A 290 10.47 -10.84 -9.58
CA VAL A 290 11.10 -11.53 -10.71
C VAL A 290 11.81 -10.53 -11.63
N GLY A 291 11.16 -9.40 -11.95
CA GLY A 291 11.75 -8.39 -12.84
C GLY A 291 13.04 -7.76 -12.30
N LEU A 292 13.09 -7.42 -11.01
CA LEU A 292 14.31 -6.89 -10.40
C LEU A 292 15.39 -7.95 -10.23
N PHE A 293 15.00 -9.18 -9.87
CA PHE A 293 15.94 -10.30 -9.77
C PHE A 293 16.65 -10.54 -11.10
N ASP A 294 15.89 -10.56 -12.20
CA ASP A 294 16.45 -10.71 -13.55
C ASP A 294 17.38 -9.52 -13.87
N HIS A 295 16.92 -8.29 -13.62
CA HIS A 295 17.73 -7.09 -13.86
C HIS A 295 19.08 -7.13 -13.13
N VAL A 296 19.07 -7.48 -11.84
CA VAL A 296 20.29 -7.60 -11.02
C VAL A 296 21.18 -8.73 -11.53
N THR A 297 20.60 -9.88 -11.88
CA THR A 297 21.35 -11.02 -12.43
C THR A 297 22.07 -10.67 -13.74
N PHE A 298 21.45 -9.87 -14.61
CA PHE A 298 22.03 -9.52 -15.91
C PHE A 298 22.93 -8.28 -15.87
N SER A 299 22.60 -7.28 -15.05
CA SER A 299 23.22 -5.94 -15.10
C SER A 299 24.00 -5.57 -13.82
N GLY A 300 23.91 -6.41 -12.79
CA GLY A 300 24.49 -6.17 -11.46
C GLY A 300 23.65 -5.25 -10.58
N ALA A 301 23.87 -5.33 -9.26
CA ALA A 301 23.09 -4.57 -8.27
C ALA A 301 23.48 -3.10 -8.17
N ALA A 302 24.75 -2.75 -8.46
CA ALA A 302 25.29 -1.40 -8.25
C ALA A 302 24.55 -0.30 -9.03
N GLY A 303 24.05 -0.63 -10.23
CA GLY A 303 23.27 0.27 -11.07
C GLY A 303 21.82 0.45 -10.61
N ALA A 304 21.29 -0.51 -9.86
CA ALA A 304 19.87 -0.61 -9.54
C ALA A 304 19.54 -0.35 -8.07
N ILE A 305 20.50 -0.54 -7.17
CA ILE A 305 20.25 -0.59 -5.73
C ILE A 305 21.32 0.23 -4.99
N TRP A 306 20.84 1.05 -4.05
CA TRP A 306 21.66 1.64 -3.01
C TRP A 306 21.61 0.80 -1.74
N ARG A 307 22.73 0.74 -1.03
CA ARG A 307 22.77 0.37 0.38
C ARG A 307 22.82 1.63 1.23
N THR A 308 22.19 1.57 2.39
CA THR A 308 22.29 2.62 3.40
C THR A 308 23.20 2.16 4.54
N GLU A 309 24.07 3.06 5.00
CA GLU A 309 25.00 2.85 6.13
C GLU A 309 24.82 3.93 7.19
#